data_AF-A0A149ZJ09-F1
#
_entry.id   AF-A0A149ZJ09-F1
#
_cell.length_a   1.000
_cell.length_b   1.000
_cell.length_c   1.000
_cell.angle_alpha   90.00
_cell.angle_beta   90.00
_cell.angle_gamma   90.00
#
_symmetry.space_group_name_H-M   'P 1'
#
loop_
_entity.id
_entity.type
_entity.pdbx_description
1 polymer ?
#
loop_
_entity_poly.entity_id
_entity_poly.type
_entity_poly.pdbx_seq_one_letter_code
_entity_poly.pdbx_strand_id
1 'polypeptide(L)'
;MSEYQYFEFLAVDKPLNTRMQSEVRTLSTRAVITPTSFTNTYHFGDFHGDPCAMMRKYYDLHIHVTSWGTRRLMVKVPAKSLSGGVADYTLEPYLTSEATGKHLLFDFTSEDDSADYTEEAEGWMASLARVRDEIAMGDARPLYLGWLAAIGTSQRNECAFDTEWEHELEPAAPAGLGDLTGPQQALADYLRIDTPLLAAAQEGSSALPSKAQMTAALRKHIAKLPESTKNRLLLAVAHGQHAAVLAELARVTGDDRRNDHEPRTVVALLDRADELRQASHRRRSLSAVR
;
A
#
# COMPACT_ATOMS: atom_id res chain seq x y z
N MET A 1 12.11 12.38 -25.95
CA MET A 1 11.63 12.68 -24.59
C MET A 1 12.81 12.61 -23.64
N SER A 2 12.90 13.52 -22.67
CA SER A 2 13.93 13.47 -21.63
C SER A 2 13.65 12.30 -20.68
N GLU A 3 14.66 11.47 -20.44
CA GLU A 3 14.61 10.42 -19.42
C GLU A 3 14.52 11.09 -18.05
N TYR A 4 13.35 11.07 -17.41
CA TYR A 4 13.18 11.62 -16.07
C TYR A 4 12.95 10.48 -15.09
N GLN A 5 13.71 10.48 -13.99
CA GLN A 5 13.48 9.56 -12.88
C GLN A 5 13.59 10.31 -11.55
N TYR A 6 12.60 10.12 -10.70
CA TYR A 6 12.56 10.66 -9.34
C TYR A 6 12.64 9.54 -8.33
N PHE A 7 13.56 9.64 -7.37
CA PHE A 7 13.71 8.73 -6.25
C PHE A 7 13.56 9.50 -4.95
N GLU A 8 12.70 9.02 -4.06
CA GLU A 8 12.60 9.54 -2.70
C GLU A 8 12.52 8.40 -1.70
N PHE A 9 13.30 8.48 -0.64
CA PHE A 9 13.31 7.54 0.47
C PHE A 9 13.03 8.28 1.77
N LEU A 10 12.28 7.64 2.68
CA LEU A 10 11.90 8.20 3.97
C LEU A 10 12.15 7.19 5.09
N ALA A 11 12.83 7.64 6.15
CA ALA A 11 12.99 6.94 7.41
C ALA A 11 11.98 7.48 8.43
N VAL A 12 11.12 6.58 8.91
CA VAL A 12 9.99 6.90 9.80
C VAL A 12 10.33 6.50 11.24
N ASP A 13 10.88 5.30 11.43
CA ASP A 13 11.09 4.76 12.77
C ASP A 13 12.29 5.41 13.46
N LYS A 14 13.38 5.61 12.72
CA LYS A 14 14.65 6.13 13.24
C LYS A 14 15.38 6.97 12.22
N PRO A 15 15.79 8.20 12.57
CA PRO A 15 16.68 8.99 11.73
C PRO A 15 18.03 8.28 11.54
N LEU A 16 18.60 8.44 10.35
CA LEU A 16 19.96 8.03 10.01
C LEU A 16 20.97 8.87 10.81
N ASN A 17 21.94 8.18 11.41
CA ASN A 17 23.09 8.84 12.02
C ASN A 17 24.09 9.33 10.94
N THR A 18 25.08 10.12 11.36
CA THR A 18 26.08 10.71 10.44
C THR A 18 26.84 9.67 9.62
N ARG A 19 27.16 8.49 10.19
CA ARG A 19 27.82 7.42 9.45
C ARG A 19 26.91 6.85 8.36
N MET A 20 25.65 6.58 8.68
CA MET A 20 24.66 6.09 7.71
C MET A 20 24.43 7.09 6.58
N GLN A 21 24.35 8.39 6.90
CA GLN A 21 24.23 9.46 5.89
C GLN A 21 25.45 9.50 4.95
N SER A 22 26.66 9.34 5.48
CA SER A 22 27.86 9.21 4.65
C SER A 22 27.85 7.95 3.78
N GLU A 23 27.34 6.82 4.29
CA GLU A 23 27.22 5.58 3.52
C GLU A 23 26.23 5.72 2.35
N VAL A 24 25.08 6.38 2.53
CA VAL A 24 24.14 6.61 1.41
C VAL A 24 24.60 7.71 0.45
N ARG A 25 25.41 8.68 0.91
CA ARG A 25 26.00 9.73 0.07
C ARG A 25 26.93 9.18 -1.02
N THR A 26 27.54 8.02 -0.83
CA THR A 26 28.39 7.40 -1.86
C THR A 26 27.58 6.88 -3.05
N LEU A 27 26.28 6.66 -2.89
CA LEU A 27 25.38 6.17 -3.95
C LEU A 27 24.94 7.29 -4.91
N SER A 28 24.93 8.53 -4.45
CA SER A 28 24.63 9.69 -5.29
C SER A 28 25.26 10.97 -4.75
N THR A 29 26.07 11.60 -5.59
CA THR A 29 26.65 12.92 -5.30
C THR A 29 25.61 14.04 -5.36
N ARG A 30 24.54 13.87 -6.15
CA ARG A 30 23.51 14.88 -6.41
C ARG A 30 22.31 14.83 -5.47
N ALA A 31 22.15 13.74 -4.72
CA ALA A 31 21.00 13.56 -3.84
C ALA A 31 20.96 14.61 -2.71
N VAL A 32 19.77 15.07 -2.37
CA VAL A 32 19.52 15.81 -1.12
C VAL A 32 19.34 14.75 -0.02
N ILE A 33 20.17 14.82 1.03
CA ILE A 33 20.18 13.82 2.09
C ILE A 33 20.02 14.54 3.43
N THR A 34 19.07 14.07 4.22
CA THR A 34 18.80 14.53 5.59
C THR A 34 18.84 13.34 6.54
N PRO A 35 18.71 13.53 7.87
CA PRO A 35 18.56 12.41 8.78
C PRO A 35 17.37 11.51 8.49
N THR A 36 16.34 11.99 7.79
CA THR A 36 15.11 11.21 7.54
C THR A 36 14.81 10.98 6.08
N SER A 37 15.52 11.63 5.15
CA SER A 37 15.21 11.53 3.72
C SER A 37 16.42 11.45 2.82
N PHE A 38 16.22 10.82 1.67
CA PHE A 38 17.11 10.87 0.51
C PHE A 38 16.25 11.13 -0.72
N THR A 39 16.53 12.22 -1.43
CA THR A 39 15.78 12.60 -2.64
C THR A 39 16.75 12.83 -3.78
N ASN A 40 16.43 12.31 -4.96
CA ASN A 40 17.30 12.45 -6.13
C ASN A 40 16.49 12.44 -7.43
N THR A 41 16.90 13.29 -8.36
CA THR A 41 16.27 13.44 -9.67
C THR A 41 17.31 13.25 -10.77
N TYR A 42 17.00 12.41 -11.74
CA TYR A 42 17.83 12.16 -12.92
C TYR A 42 17.11 12.65 -14.17
N HIS A 43 17.87 13.30 -15.06
CA HIS A 43 17.42 13.71 -16.39
C HIS A 43 18.09 12.91 -17.53
N PHE A 44 19.10 12.10 -17.20
CA PHE A 44 19.82 11.13 -18.04
C PHE A 44 20.57 10.13 -17.14
N GLY A 45 20.54 8.84 -17.48
CA GLY A 45 21.22 7.76 -16.74
C GLY A 45 20.46 7.23 -15.52
N ASP A 46 21.04 6.20 -14.88
CA ASP A 46 20.36 5.44 -13.83
C ASP A 46 20.85 5.70 -12.40
N PHE A 47 19.97 5.40 -11.44
CA PHE A 47 20.33 5.32 -10.03
C PHE A 47 21.28 4.15 -9.78
N HIS A 48 22.45 4.42 -9.21
CA HIS A 48 23.50 3.42 -9.00
C HIS A 48 23.33 2.62 -7.70
N GLY A 49 22.32 2.95 -6.88
CA GLY A 49 21.98 2.21 -5.68
C GLY A 49 20.95 1.12 -5.96
N ASP A 50 20.87 0.14 -5.06
CA ASP A 50 19.79 -0.85 -5.03
C ASP A 50 18.71 -0.36 -4.04
N PRO A 51 17.50 0.02 -4.51
CA PRO A 51 16.40 0.45 -3.65
C PRO A 51 16.03 -0.60 -2.59
N CYS A 52 16.06 -1.89 -2.92
CA CYS A 52 15.77 -2.96 -1.98
C CYS A 52 16.82 -3.01 -0.86
N ALA A 53 18.11 -2.92 -1.20
CA ALA A 53 19.18 -2.85 -0.20
C ALA A 53 19.06 -1.61 0.70
N MET A 54 18.70 -0.46 0.13
CA MET A 54 18.48 0.78 0.88
C MET A 54 17.30 0.69 1.84
N MET A 55 16.18 0.10 1.40
CA MET A 55 15.01 -0.16 2.23
C MET A 55 15.34 -1.13 3.38
N ARG A 56 16.04 -2.23 3.10
CA ARG A 56 16.44 -3.19 4.13
C ARG A 56 17.33 -2.55 5.21
N LYS A 57 18.24 -1.65 4.82
CA LYS A 57 19.28 -1.13 5.73
C LYS A 57 18.97 0.21 6.38
N TYR A 58 18.32 1.14 5.69
CA TYR A 58 18.25 2.54 6.14
C TYR A 58 16.85 3.14 6.18
N TYR A 59 15.99 2.86 5.19
CA TYR A 59 14.73 3.58 4.99
C TYR A 59 13.51 2.69 5.17
N ASP A 60 12.37 3.29 5.47
CA ASP A 60 11.12 2.59 5.75
C ASP A 60 10.08 2.74 4.63
N LEU A 61 10.24 3.75 3.79
CA LEU A 61 9.40 4.04 2.62
C LEU A 61 10.28 4.47 1.45
N HIS A 62 9.86 4.13 0.24
CA HIS A 62 10.48 4.58 -0.99
C HIS A 62 9.43 4.81 -2.07
N ILE A 63 9.55 5.90 -2.83
CA ILE A 63 8.85 6.08 -4.10
C ILE A 63 9.84 6.27 -5.24
N HIS A 64 9.50 5.70 -6.40
CA HIS A 64 10.20 5.89 -7.67
C HIS A 64 9.19 6.17 -8.77
N VAL A 65 9.41 7.25 -9.52
CA VAL A 65 8.54 7.69 -10.62
C VAL A 65 9.39 7.98 -11.85
N THR A 66 8.98 7.49 -13.02
CA THR A 66 9.68 7.72 -14.29
C THR A 66 8.81 8.41 -15.32
N SER A 67 9.42 9.08 -16.31
CA SER A 67 8.68 9.68 -17.45
C SER A 67 8.13 8.67 -18.44
N TRP A 68 8.49 7.39 -18.31
CA TRP A 68 7.93 6.28 -19.09
C TRP A 68 6.90 5.48 -18.31
N GLY A 69 6.35 6.07 -17.24
CA GLY A 69 5.11 5.60 -16.61
C GLY A 69 5.25 4.62 -15.46
N THR A 70 6.48 4.28 -15.05
CA THR A 70 6.71 3.47 -13.84
C THR A 70 6.41 4.30 -12.61
N ARG A 71 5.56 3.75 -11.73
CA ARG A 71 5.33 4.23 -10.36
C ARG A 71 5.55 3.07 -9.41
N ARG A 72 6.53 3.21 -8.52
CA ARG A 72 6.84 2.21 -7.50
C ARG A 72 6.71 2.81 -6.12
N LEU A 73 6.13 2.07 -5.18
CA LEU A 73 6.10 2.36 -3.76
C LEU A 73 6.62 1.14 -3.02
N MET A 74 7.62 1.32 -2.15
CA MET A 74 8.06 0.27 -1.24
C MET A 74 7.73 0.66 0.20
N VAL A 75 7.19 -0.28 0.97
CA VAL A 75 6.78 -0.06 2.37
C VAL A 75 7.38 -1.14 3.26
N LYS A 76 8.22 -0.73 4.22
CA LYS A 76 8.82 -1.63 5.21
C LYS A 76 8.10 -1.50 6.55
N VAL A 77 7.51 -2.59 7.01
CA VAL A 77 6.82 -2.68 8.31
C VAL A 77 7.47 -3.74 9.21
N PRO A 78 7.30 -3.69 10.54
CA PRO A 78 7.73 -4.78 11.42
C PRO A 78 7.14 -6.13 10.98
N ALA A 79 7.91 -7.22 11.06
CA ALA A 79 7.44 -8.54 10.59
C ALA A 79 6.21 -9.06 11.34
N LYS A 80 5.99 -8.55 12.55
CA LYS A 80 4.83 -8.84 13.38
C LYS A 80 3.63 -7.97 13.03
N SER A 81 3.60 -7.21 11.95
CA SER A 81 2.47 -6.28 11.71
C SER A 81 1.20 -6.99 11.24
N LEU A 82 1.34 -8.08 10.48
CA LEU A 82 0.23 -8.78 9.83
C LEU A 82 0.11 -10.23 10.34
N SER A 83 -1.12 -10.70 10.58
CA SER A 83 -1.44 -12.05 11.03
C SER A 83 -1.84 -12.95 9.84
N GLY A 84 -0.87 -13.28 8.99
CA GLY A 84 -1.12 -14.16 7.83
C GLY A 84 -1.95 -13.52 6.71
N GLY A 85 -2.23 -14.28 5.65
CA GLY A 85 -3.01 -13.82 4.48
C GLY A 85 -2.31 -12.79 3.59
N VAL A 86 -1.06 -12.45 3.88
CA VAL A 86 -0.27 -11.48 3.10
C VAL A 86 0.00 -11.99 1.68
N ALA A 87 0.33 -13.28 1.56
CA ALA A 87 0.57 -13.94 0.27
C ALA A 87 -0.67 -13.95 -0.62
N ASP A 88 -1.87 -13.90 -0.03
CA ASP A 88 -3.12 -13.90 -0.79
C ASP A 88 -3.27 -12.60 -1.61
N TYR A 89 -2.59 -11.52 -1.23
CA TYR A 89 -2.59 -10.26 -1.96
C TYR A 89 -1.41 -10.11 -2.92
N THR A 90 -0.41 -10.98 -2.91
CA THR A 90 0.76 -10.83 -3.78
C THR A 90 0.44 -11.27 -5.21
N LEU A 91 0.82 -10.44 -6.19
CA LEU A 91 0.69 -10.73 -7.61
C LEU A 91 1.94 -10.23 -8.33
N GLU A 92 2.89 -11.12 -8.61
CA GLU A 92 4.15 -10.76 -9.26
C GLU A 92 3.93 -10.32 -10.73
N PRO A 93 4.69 -9.33 -11.24
CA PRO A 93 5.72 -8.54 -10.55
C PRO A 93 5.17 -7.28 -9.83
N TYR A 94 3.87 -7.03 -9.86
CA TYR A 94 3.26 -5.74 -9.47
C TYR A 94 3.05 -5.55 -7.97
N LEU A 95 2.84 -6.62 -7.21
CA LEU A 95 2.79 -6.58 -5.75
C LEU A 95 3.56 -7.77 -5.18
N THR A 96 4.73 -7.49 -4.62
CA THR A 96 5.56 -8.51 -3.98
C THR A 96 5.68 -8.28 -2.47
N SER A 97 5.97 -9.35 -1.74
CA SER A 97 6.28 -9.26 -0.31
C SER A 97 7.56 -10.05 0.00
N GLU A 98 8.49 -9.41 0.69
CA GLU A 98 9.73 -10.03 1.15
C GLU A 98 9.80 -10.00 2.68
N ALA A 99 9.85 -11.18 3.29
CA ALA A 99 10.10 -11.32 4.72
C ALA A 99 11.61 -11.32 5.00
N THR A 100 12.08 -10.29 5.70
CA THR A 100 13.38 -10.31 6.38
C THR A 100 13.15 -10.59 7.86
N GLY A 101 14.08 -11.24 8.57
CA GLY A 101 13.83 -11.75 9.93
C GLY A 101 13.26 -10.76 10.98
N LYS A 102 13.31 -9.44 10.74
CA LYS A 102 12.69 -8.40 11.58
C LYS A 102 11.57 -7.61 10.91
N HIS A 103 11.45 -7.63 9.58
CA HIS A 103 10.58 -6.74 8.81
C HIS A 103 9.91 -7.46 7.64
N LEU A 104 8.76 -6.95 7.20
CA LEU A 104 8.16 -7.26 5.90
C LEU A 104 8.37 -6.06 4.99
N LEU A 105 8.81 -6.30 3.77
CA LEU A 105 8.94 -5.30 2.73
C LEU A 105 7.90 -5.58 1.66
N PHE A 106 6.99 -4.63 1.46
CA PHE A 106 6.02 -4.63 0.37
C PHE A 106 6.55 -3.78 -0.77
N ASP A 107 6.36 -4.25 -1.99
CA ASP A 107 6.77 -3.55 -3.20
C ASP A 107 5.59 -3.49 -4.17
N PHE A 108 5.06 -2.29 -4.35
CA PHE A 108 3.94 -1.99 -5.24
C PHE A 108 4.50 -1.33 -6.50
N THR A 109 4.20 -1.90 -7.66
CA THR A 109 4.60 -1.37 -8.96
C THR A 109 3.38 -1.21 -9.84
N SER A 110 3.23 -0.02 -10.41
CA SER A 110 2.23 0.31 -11.41
C SER A 110 2.98 0.76 -12.66
N GLU A 111 2.73 0.10 -13.79
CA GLU A 111 3.27 0.45 -15.10
C GLU A 111 2.16 1.00 -16.02
N ASP A 112 2.55 1.85 -16.96
CA ASP A 112 1.66 2.50 -17.92
C ASP A 112 2.50 3.01 -19.08
N ASP A 113 2.34 2.38 -20.24
CA ASP A 113 3.18 2.66 -21.40
C ASP A 113 2.65 3.89 -22.19
N SER A 114 1.67 4.63 -21.67
CA SER A 114 1.14 5.82 -22.33
C SER A 114 2.17 6.97 -22.35
N ALA A 115 2.39 7.53 -23.54
CA ALA A 115 3.47 8.48 -23.83
C ALA A 115 3.24 9.93 -23.32
N ASP A 116 2.15 10.17 -22.57
CA ASP A 116 1.71 11.51 -22.12
C ASP A 116 1.99 11.78 -20.62
N TYR A 117 2.93 11.06 -20.03
CA TYR A 117 3.20 11.14 -18.60
C TYR A 117 3.90 12.45 -18.20
N THR A 118 3.18 13.33 -17.49
CA THR A 118 3.63 14.69 -17.09
C THR A 118 3.47 14.97 -15.59
N GLU A 119 3.20 13.96 -14.77
CA GLU A 119 2.96 14.16 -13.34
C GLU A 119 4.23 14.55 -12.57
N GLU A 120 4.13 15.61 -11.76
CA GLU A 120 5.15 15.99 -10.78
C GLU A 120 5.24 14.90 -9.70
N ALA A 121 6.40 14.26 -9.59
CA ALA A 121 6.65 13.21 -8.61
C ALA A 121 6.77 13.75 -7.17
N GLU A 122 7.04 15.05 -7.02
CA GLU A 122 7.21 15.71 -5.73
C GLU A 122 5.88 15.78 -4.96
N GLY A 123 5.93 15.50 -3.65
CA GLY A 123 4.76 15.60 -2.77
C GLY A 123 4.01 14.29 -2.52
N TRP A 124 4.16 13.27 -3.39
CA TRP A 124 3.54 11.96 -3.18
C TRP A 124 3.95 11.30 -1.86
N MET A 125 5.22 11.41 -1.47
CA MET A 125 5.72 10.82 -0.23
C MET A 125 4.96 11.31 1.00
N ALA A 126 4.60 12.60 1.07
CA ALA A 126 3.88 13.15 2.21
C ALA A 126 2.47 12.53 2.37
N SER A 127 1.78 12.30 1.25
CA SER A 127 0.45 11.67 1.22
C SER A 127 0.51 10.18 1.50
N LEU A 128 1.55 9.50 1.01
CA LEU A 128 1.72 8.04 1.12
C LEU A 128 2.36 7.60 2.44
N ALA A 129 3.04 8.50 3.17
CA ALA A 129 3.81 8.13 4.37
C ALA A 129 2.98 7.37 5.42
N ARG A 130 1.69 7.70 5.55
CA ARG A 130 0.80 7.09 6.53
C ARG A 130 0.25 5.73 6.13
N VAL A 131 0.40 5.31 4.86
CA VAL A 131 0.06 3.94 4.42
C VAL A 131 0.85 2.92 5.25
N ARG A 132 2.11 3.23 5.56
CA ARG A 132 2.95 2.40 6.41
C ARG A 132 2.33 2.15 7.78
N ASP A 133 1.83 3.20 8.44
CA ASP A 133 1.25 3.10 9.77
C ASP A 133 0.02 2.20 9.76
N GLU A 134 -0.81 2.31 8.72
CA GLU A 134 -2.01 1.49 8.55
C GLU A 134 -1.67 0.02 8.36
N ILE A 135 -0.70 -0.30 7.48
CA ILE A 135 -0.19 -1.67 7.30
C ILE A 135 0.43 -2.18 8.60
N ALA A 136 1.19 -1.34 9.32
CA ALA A 136 1.80 -1.69 10.60
C ALA A 136 0.77 -1.99 11.70
N MET A 137 -0.42 -1.39 11.62
CA MET A 137 -1.56 -1.64 12.50
C MET A 137 -2.42 -2.85 12.07
N GLY A 138 -2.07 -3.50 10.97
CA GLY A 138 -2.78 -4.67 10.45
C GLY A 138 -3.96 -4.34 9.54
N ASP A 139 -4.03 -3.12 8.98
CA ASP A 139 -5.00 -2.80 7.94
C ASP A 139 -4.57 -3.47 6.62
N ALA A 140 -5.42 -4.36 6.10
CA ALA A 140 -5.17 -5.07 4.84
C ALA A 140 -5.63 -4.28 3.61
N ARG A 141 -6.38 -3.17 3.77
CA ARG A 141 -6.88 -2.36 2.64
C ARG A 141 -5.76 -1.88 1.72
N PRO A 142 -4.59 -1.39 2.20
CA PRO A 142 -3.50 -1.03 1.31
C PRO A 142 -2.97 -2.19 0.45
N LEU A 143 -2.91 -3.41 1.00
CA LEU A 143 -2.47 -4.60 0.25
C LEU A 143 -3.49 -4.97 -0.83
N TYR A 144 -4.78 -4.95 -0.47
CA TYR A 144 -5.86 -5.20 -1.43
C TYR A 144 -5.92 -4.12 -2.53
N LEU A 145 -5.68 -2.84 -2.22
CA LEU A 145 -5.54 -1.78 -3.22
C LEU A 145 -4.36 -2.04 -4.17
N GLY A 146 -3.22 -2.51 -3.64
CA GLY A 146 -2.09 -2.94 -4.47
C GLY A 146 -2.44 -4.10 -5.39
N TRP A 147 -3.16 -5.10 -4.88
CA TRP A 147 -3.65 -6.22 -5.67
C TRP A 147 -4.63 -5.77 -6.77
N LEU A 148 -5.57 -4.86 -6.46
CA LEU A 148 -6.45 -4.24 -7.46
C LEU A 148 -5.68 -3.52 -8.55
N ALA A 149 -4.65 -2.75 -8.18
CA ALA A 149 -3.80 -2.06 -9.14
C ALA A 149 -3.09 -3.03 -10.07
N ALA A 150 -2.61 -4.16 -9.52
CA ALA A 150 -1.92 -5.22 -10.25
C ALA A 150 -2.83 -5.86 -11.30
N ILE A 151 -4.03 -6.33 -10.93
CA ILE A 151 -4.99 -6.90 -11.89
C ILE A 151 -5.52 -5.88 -12.90
N GLY A 152 -5.55 -4.59 -12.53
CA GLY A 152 -5.91 -3.51 -13.44
C GLY A 152 -4.82 -3.18 -14.48
N THR A 153 -3.62 -3.76 -14.38
CA THR A 153 -2.52 -3.44 -15.29
C THR A 153 -2.76 -3.95 -16.70
N SER A 154 -3.49 -5.05 -16.89
CA SER A 154 -3.85 -5.56 -18.23
C SER A 154 -4.65 -4.55 -19.07
N GLN A 155 -5.35 -3.61 -18.42
CA GLN A 155 -6.08 -2.54 -19.10
C GLN A 155 -5.17 -1.38 -19.56
N ARG A 156 -3.98 -1.25 -18.98
CA ARG A 156 -3.01 -0.18 -19.27
C ARG A 156 -1.80 -0.65 -20.07
N ASN A 157 -1.50 -1.94 -20.02
CA ASN A 157 -0.35 -2.54 -20.66
C ASN A 157 -0.78 -3.79 -21.44
N GLU A 158 -0.82 -3.68 -22.77
CA GLU A 158 -1.16 -4.78 -23.69
C GLU A 158 -0.14 -5.93 -23.67
N CYS A 159 1.05 -5.70 -23.12
CA CYS A 159 2.10 -6.69 -22.88
C CYS A 159 2.15 -7.18 -21.43
N ALA A 160 1.13 -6.87 -20.60
CA ALA A 160 0.98 -7.47 -19.29
C ALA A 160 1.00 -9.01 -19.41
N PHE A 161 1.68 -9.68 -18.47
CA PHE A 161 1.91 -11.13 -18.48
C PHE A 161 0.62 -11.96 -18.61
N ASP A 162 0.80 -13.25 -18.90
CA ASP A 162 -0.25 -14.23 -19.23
C ASP A 162 -1.50 -14.11 -18.37
N THR A 163 -2.69 -14.23 -18.97
CA THR A 163 -3.98 -13.96 -18.30
C THR A 163 -4.44 -15.10 -17.38
N GLU A 164 -3.58 -16.08 -17.07
CA GLU A 164 -3.93 -17.23 -16.22
C GLU A 164 -4.48 -16.83 -14.83
N TRP A 165 -4.06 -15.67 -14.30
CA TRP A 165 -4.55 -15.12 -13.03
C TRP A 165 -6.02 -14.66 -13.08
N GLU A 166 -6.61 -14.46 -14.25
CA GLU A 166 -8.00 -13.98 -14.37
C GLU A 166 -9.03 -15.01 -13.87
N HIS A 167 -8.65 -16.28 -13.90
CA HIS A 167 -9.46 -17.39 -13.39
C HIS A 167 -9.20 -17.70 -11.91
N GLU A 168 -8.21 -17.05 -11.30
CA GLU A 168 -7.98 -17.17 -9.87
C GLU A 168 -9.11 -16.52 -9.07
N LEU A 169 -9.17 -16.85 -7.79
CA LEU A 169 -10.14 -16.27 -6.88
C LEU A 169 -9.64 -14.90 -6.41
N GLU A 170 -10.56 -13.95 -6.33
CA GLU A 170 -10.30 -12.69 -5.64
C GLU A 170 -9.93 -12.98 -4.16
N PRO A 171 -8.86 -12.36 -3.63
CA PRO A 171 -8.58 -12.43 -2.21
C PRO A 171 -9.71 -11.78 -1.42
N ALA A 172 -9.91 -12.23 -0.17
CA ALA A 172 -10.99 -11.74 0.67
C ALA A 172 -10.96 -10.22 0.80
N ALA A 173 -12.00 -9.55 0.29
CA ALA A 173 -12.08 -8.10 0.33
C ALA A 173 -12.11 -7.60 1.79
N PRO A 174 -11.15 -6.77 2.22
CA PRO A 174 -11.14 -6.24 3.58
C PRO A 174 -12.37 -5.37 3.83
N ALA A 175 -12.87 -5.35 5.07
CA ALA A 175 -13.94 -4.45 5.47
C ALA A 175 -13.53 -2.97 5.30
N GLY A 176 -14.46 -2.13 4.84
CA GLY A 176 -14.25 -0.68 4.78
C GLY A 176 -13.62 -0.16 3.49
N LEU A 177 -13.69 -0.89 2.37
CA LEU A 177 -13.26 -0.35 1.07
C LEU A 177 -14.13 0.81 0.60
N GLY A 178 -15.38 0.90 1.06
CA GLY A 178 -16.28 2.03 0.80
C GLY A 178 -15.94 3.32 1.57
N ASP A 179 -15.02 3.26 2.53
CA ASP A 179 -14.62 4.38 3.39
C ASP A 179 -13.08 4.40 3.52
N LEU A 180 -12.40 4.63 2.39
CA LEU A 180 -10.95 4.70 2.33
C LEU A 180 -10.43 5.91 3.13
N THR A 181 -9.32 5.74 3.83
CA THR A 181 -8.63 6.86 4.48
C THR A 181 -7.95 7.77 3.46
N GLY A 182 -7.57 8.99 3.84
CA GLY A 182 -6.81 9.89 2.96
C GLY A 182 -5.53 9.25 2.37
N PRO A 183 -4.70 8.56 3.17
CA PRO A 183 -3.54 7.81 2.66
C PRO A 183 -3.91 6.67 1.70
N GLN A 184 -5.03 5.97 1.93
CA GLN A 184 -5.52 4.91 1.04
C GLN A 184 -6.03 5.46 -0.30
N GLN A 185 -6.69 6.63 -0.28
CA GLN A 185 -7.08 7.34 -1.49
C GLN A 185 -5.84 7.77 -2.28
N ALA A 186 -4.85 8.37 -1.60
CA ALA A 186 -3.58 8.73 -2.23
C ALA A 186 -2.85 7.50 -2.80
N LEU A 187 -2.91 6.34 -2.13
CA LEU A 187 -2.36 5.09 -2.66
C LEU A 187 -3.10 4.63 -3.92
N ALA A 188 -4.43 4.68 -3.92
CA ALA A 188 -5.23 4.30 -5.07
C ALA A 188 -4.95 5.20 -6.28
N ASP A 189 -4.82 6.50 -6.05
CA ASP A 189 -4.47 7.49 -7.08
C ASP A 189 -3.03 7.27 -7.57
N TYR A 190 -2.08 7.08 -6.66
CA TYR A 190 -0.68 6.81 -6.99
C TYR A 190 -0.56 5.54 -7.84
N LEU A 191 -1.27 4.46 -7.51
CA LEU A 191 -1.22 3.21 -8.26
C LEU A 191 -2.12 3.19 -9.51
N ARG A 192 -2.88 4.25 -9.77
CA ARG A 192 -3.81 4.41 -10.91
C ARG A 192 -4.91 3.34 -10.93
N ILE A 193 -5.52 3.09 -9.79
CA ILE A 193 -6.66 2.17 -9.69
C ILE A 193 -7.85 2.81 -10.40
N ASP A 194 -8.42 2.11 -11.39
CA ASP A 194 -9.59 2.58 -12.12
C ASP A 194 -10.80 2.73 -11.20
N THR A 195 -11.52 3.84 -11.31
CA THR A 195 -12.65 4.14 -10.40
C THR A 195 -13.78 3.10 -10.48
N PRO A 196 -14.22 2.65 -11.68
CA PRO A 196 -15.10 1.49 -11.83
C PRO A 196 -14.57 0.20 -11.17
N LEU A 197 -13.28 -0.09 -11.28
CA LEU A 197 -12.68 -1.28 -10.65
C LEU A 197 -12.74 -1.18 -9.13
N LEU A 198 -12.39 -0.02 -8.57
CA LEU A 198 -12.52 0.23 -7.14
C LEU A 198 -13.98 0.12 -6.67
N ALA A 199 -14.94 0.62 -7.45
CA ALA A 199 -16.35 0.52 -7.13
C ALA A 199 -16.86 -0.94 -7.16
N ALA A 200 -16.45 -1.75 -8.14
CA ALA A 200 -16.78 -3.17 -8.20
C ALA A 200 -16.20 -3.96 -7.01
N ALA A 201 -14.99 -3.59 -6.57
CA ALA A 201 -14.37 -4.13 -5.37
C ALA A 201 -15.16 -3.80 -4.10
N GLN A 202 -15.63 -2.55 -3.97
CA GLN A 202 -16.42 -2.08 -2.84
C GLN A 202 -17.73 -2.86 -2.63
N GLU A 203 -18.35 -3.36 -3.70
CA GLU A 203 -19.58 -4.18 -3.61
C GLU A 203 -19.37 -5.49 -2.82
N GLY A 204 -18.14 -6.04 -2.80
CA GLY A 204 -17.77 -7.23 -2.04
C GLY A 204 -17.23 -6.94 -0.62
N SER A 205 -17.17 -5.66 -0.22
CA SER A 205 -16.61 -5.22 1.06
C SER A 205 -17.70 -4.94 2.08
N SER A 206 -17.60 -5.57 3.25
CA SER A 206 -18.45 -5.20 4.39
C SER A 206 -18.11 -3.80 4.91
N ALA A 207 -19.10 -3.12 5.51
CA ALA A 207 -18.88 -1.83 6.16
C ALA A 207 -18.00 -1.97 7.41
N LEU A 208 -17.26 -0.90 7.75
CA LEU A 208 -16.52 -0.87 9.01
C LEU A 208 -17.46 -1.02 10.20
N PRO A 209 -17.05 -1.77 11.24
CA PRO A 209 -17.81 -1.83 12.48
C PRO A 209 -17.90 -0.43 13.10
N SER A 210 -19.07 -0.07 13.62
CA SER A 210 -19.24 1.17 14.35
C SER A 210 -18.28 1.27 15.55
N LYS A 211 -17.95 2.49 15.97
CA LYS A 211 -17.12 2.74 17.16
C LYS A 211 -17.62 1.98 18.40
N ALA A 212 -18.94 1.84 18.55
CA ALA A 212 -19.54 1.07 19.64
C ALA A 212 -19.22 -0.43 19.53
N GLN A 213 -19.36 -1.01 18.34
CA GLN A 213 -19.01 -2.42 18.07
C GLN A 213 -17.51 -2.67 18.27
N MET A 214 -16.65 -1.78 17.76
CA MET A 214 -15.20 -1.85 17.98
C MET A 214 -14.84 -1.80 19.47
N THR A 215 -15.46 -0.88 20.22
CA THR A 215 -15.23 -0.75 21.66
C THR A 215 -15.69 -2.00 22.41
N ALA A 216 -16.83 -2.58 22.03
CA ALA A 216 -17.35 -3.80 22.63
C ALA A 216 -16.44 -5.01 22.33
N ALA A 217 -15.97 -5.15 21.08
CA ALA A 217 -15.03 -6.19 20.68
C ALA A 217 -13.70 -6.06 21.44
N LEU A 218 -13.14 -4.84 21.51
CA LEU A 218 -11.92 -4.56 22.26
C LEU A 218 -12.09 -4.85 23.74
N ARG A 219 -13.23 -4.47 24.36
CA ARG A 219 -13.51 -4.80 25.77
C ARG A 219 -13.56 -6.31 26.00
N LYS A 220 -14.25 -7.06 25.14
CA LYS A 220 -14.31 -8.53 25.20
C LYS A 220 -12.93 -9.15 25.06
N HIS A 221 -12.09 -8.59 24.17
CA HIS A 221 -10.74 -9.06 23.96
C HIS A 221 -9.83 -8.75 25.17
N ILE A 222 -9.81 -7.50 25.63
CA ILE A 222 -9.04 -7.07 26.82
C ILE A 222 -9.43 -7.91 28.03
N ALA A 223 -10.71 -8.23 28.22
CA ALA A 223 -11.16 -9.07 29.34
C ALA A 223 -10.44 -10.43 29.38
N LYS A 224 -10.17 -11.04 28.22
CA LYS A 224 -9.50 -12.34 28.07
C LYS A 224 -7.98 -12.29 28.23
N LEU A 225 -7.36 -11.10 28.21
CA LEU A 225 -5.91 -10.99 28.33
C LEU A 225 -5.43 -11.37 29.75
N PRO A 226 -4.30 -12.10 29.87
CA PRO A 226 -3.65 -12.35 31.16
C PRO A 226 -3.33 -11.05 31.90
N GLU A 227 -3.37 -11.07 33.23
CA GLU A 227 -3.06 -9.90 34.05
C GLU A 227 -1.63 -9.38 33.81
N SER A 228 -0.67 -10.29 33.63
CA SER A 228 0.70 -9.94 33.27
C SER A 228 0.79 -9.18 31.94
N THR A 229 -0.02 -9.57 30.93
CA THR A 229 -0.10 -8.86 29.65
C THR A 229 -0.72 -7.48 29.82
N LYS A 230 -1.81 -7.36 30.57
CA LYS A 230 -2.45 -6.07 30.87
C LYS A 230 -1.46 -5.12 31.55
N ASN A 231 -0.77 -5.58 32.59
CA ASN A 231 0.20 -4.78 33.33
C ASN A 231 1.39 -4.36 32.44
N ARG A 232 1.90 -5.25 31.59
CA ARG A 232 2.94 -4.91 30.60
C ARG A 232 2.47 -3.81 29.65
N LEU A 233 1.26 -3.91 29.11
CA LEU A 233 0.73 -2.91 28.17
C LEU A 233 0.53 -1.55 28.86
N LEU A 234 0.01 -1.53 30.09
CA LEU A 234 -0.15 -0.30 30.85
C LEU A 234 1.19 0.37 31.19
N LEU A 235 2.21 -0.41 31.56
CA LEU A 235 3.57 0.11 31.75
C LEU A 235 4.17 0.66 30.46
N ALA A 236 3.97 -0.02 29.33
CA ALA A 236 4.42 0.45 28.03
C ALA A 236 3.78 1.81 27.66
N VAL A 237 2.47 1.98 27.91
CA VAL A 237 1.77 3.27 27.76
C VAL A 237 2.40 4.34 28.67
N ALA A 238 2.62 4.02 29.96
CA ALA A 238 3.24 4.95 30.91
C ALA A 238 4.66 5.37 30.49
N HIS A 239 5.38 4.52 29.75
CA HIS A 239 6.70 4.81 29.18
C HIS A 239 6.64 5.46 27.78
N GLY A 240 5.48 5.93 27.33
CA GLY A 240 5.34 6.64 26.06
C GLY A 240 5.18 5.74 24.83
N GLN A 241 5.12 4.41 24.99
CA GLN A 241 5.08 3.44 23.88
C GLN A 241 3.66 3.22 23.33
N HIS A 242 2.86 4.27 23.27
CA HIS A 242 1.45 4.24 22.88
C HIS A 242 1.23 3.60 21.49
N ALA A 243 2.04 3.96 20.49
CA ALA A 243 1.92 3.43 19.14
C ALA A 243 2.14 1.91 19.08
N ALA A 244 3.12 1.39 19.82
CA ALA A 244 3.38 -0.04 19.90
C ALA A 244 2.23 -0.81 20.57
N VAL A 245 1.64 -0.23 21.63
CA VAL A 245 0.49 -0.82 22.32
C VAL A 245 -0.76 -0.81 21.43
N LEU A 246 -1.00 0.27 20.68
CA LEU A 246 -2.09 0.35 19.72
C LEU A 246 -1.94 -0.69 18.61
N ALA A 247 -0.76 -0.85 18.04
CA ALA A 247 -0.49 -1.87 17.02
C ALA A 247 -0.70 -3.29 17.58
N GLU A 248 -0.26 -3.55 18.81
CA GLU A 248 -0.48 -4.85 19.46
C GLU A 248 -1.97 -5.15 19.66
N LEU A 249 -2.75 -4.18 20.15
CA LEU A 249 -4.19 -4.34 20.37
C LEU A 249 -4.99 -4.43 19.06
N ALA A 250 -4.60 -3.68 18.04
CA ALA A 250 -5.25 -3.68 16.73
C ALA A 250 -5.20 -5.08 16.09
N ARG A 251 -4.03 -5.71 16.08
CA ARG A 251 -3.83 -7.07 15.56
C ARG A 251 -4.84 -8.09 16.09
N VAL A 252 -5.04 -8.13 17.40
CA VAL A 252 -5.87 -9.18 18.01
C VAL A 252 -7.37 -8.96 17.80
N THR A 253 -7.76 -7.78 17.30
CA THR A 253 -9.14 -7.46 16.92
C THR A 253 -9.37 -7.47 15.40
N GLY A 254 -8.30 -7.65 14.61
CA GLY A 254 -8.32 -7.67 13.14
C GLY A 254 -8.49 -9.07 12.54
N ASP A 255 -8.11 -10.12 13.26
CA ASP A 255 -8.02 -11.51 12.77
C ASP A 255 -9.38 -12.16 12.41
N ASP A 256 -10.49 -11.64 12.96
CA ASP A 256 -11.85 -12.18 12.78
C ASP A 256 -12.63 -11.54 11.59
N ARG A 257 -11.99 -10.73 10.73
CA ARG A 257 -12.69 -9.92 9.71
C ARG A 257 -12.68 -10.50 8.30
N ARG A 258 -12.78 -11.82 8.16
CA ARG A 258 -13.03 -12.44 6.83
C ARG A 258 -14.49 -12.16 6.45
N ASN A 259 -14.72 -11.58 5.28
CA ASN A 259 -16.07 -11.46 4.74
C ASN A 259 -16.59 -12.86 4.39
N ASP A 260 -17.80 -13.18 4.81
CA ASP A 260 -18.54 -14.42 4.48
C ASP A 260 -19.12 -14.40 3.04
N HIS A 261 -18.58 -13.57 2.14
CA HIS A 261 -19.04 -13.53 0.75
C HIS A 261 -18.51 -14.74 -0.01
N GLU A 262 -19.35 -15.31 -0.90
CA GLU A 262 -18.89 -16.34 -1.84
C GLU A 262 -17.71 -15.79 -2.66
N PRO A 263 -16.61 -16.56 -2.78
CA PRO A 263 -15.45 -16.10 -3.51
C PRO A 263 -15.80 -15.95 -4.99
N ARG A 264 -15.63 -14.73 -5.52
CA ARG A 264 -15.73 -14.46 -6.96
C ARG A 264 -14.36 -14.60 -7.61
N THR A 265 -14.34 -14.90 -8.91
CA THR A 265 -13.12 -14.92 -9.70
C THR A 265 -12.68 -13.50 -10.05
N VAL A 266 -11.40 -13.35 -10.41
CA VAL A 266 -10.88 -12.06 -10.88
C VAL A 266 -11.60 -11.59 -12.14
N VAL A 267 -11.88 -12.49 -13.10
CA VAL A 267 -12.64 -12.13 -14.31
C VAL A 267 -14.03 -11.60 -13.98
N ALA A 268 -14.72 -12.16 -12.97
CA ALA A 268 -16.04 -11.65 -12.56
C ALA A 268 -15.95 -10.25 -11.95
N LEU A 269 -14.86 -9.93 -11.24
CA LEU A 269 -14.60 -8.58 -10.74
C LEU A 269 -14.32 -7.59 -11.89
N LEU A 270 -13.52 -8.00 -12.88
CA LEU A 270 -13.20 -7.18 -14.05
C LEU A 270 -14.43 -6.93 -14.93
N ASP A 271 -15.22 -7.97 -15.20
CA ASP A 271 -16.50 -7.87 -15.93
C ASP A 271 -17.44 -6.88 -15.22
N ARG A 272 -17.52 -6.96 -13.89
CA ARG A 272 -18.33 -6.03 -13.10
C ARG A 272 -17.83 -4.59 -13.20
N ALA A 273 -16.51 -4.38 -13.19
CA ALA A 273 -15.92 -3.06 -13.40
C ALA A 273 -16.26 -2.50 -14.80
N ASP A 274 -16.22 -3.34 -15.83
CA ASP A 274 -16.57 -2.98 -17.21
C ASP A 274 -18.04 -2.55 -17.34
N GLU A 275 -18.96 -3.28 -16.69
CA GLU A 275 -20.37 -2.90 -16.62
C GLU A 275 -20.57 -1.50 -16.01
N LEU A 276 -19.88 -1.23 -14.89
CA LEU A 276 -19.93 0.06 -14.19
C LEU A 276 -19.34 1.19 -15.05
N ARG A 277 -18.26 0.89 -15.79
CA ARG A 277 -17.65 1.83 -16.73
C ARG A 277 -18.63 2.20 -17.85
N GLN A 278 -19.25 1.20 -18.49
CA GLN A 278 -20.24 1.42 -19.53
C GLN A 278 -21.46 2.20 -19.03
N ALA A 279 -21.96 1.88 -17.82
CA ALA A 279 -23.08 2.59 -17.22
C ALA A 279 -22.73 4.08 -16.98
N SER A 280 -21.51 4.36 -16.53
CA SER A 280 -21.02 5.73 -16.32
C SER A 280 -20.90 6.50 -17.63
N HIS A 281 -20.38 5.87 -18.70
CA HIS A 281 -20.34 6.48 -20.04
C HIS A 281 -21.74 6.80 -20.57
N ARG A 282 -22.69 5.88 -20.46
CA ARG A 282 -24.10 6.09 -20.86
C ARG A 282 -24.73 7.27 -20.10
N ARG A 283 -24.46 7.38 -18.80
CA ARG A 283 -24.98 8.49 -17.98
C ARG A 283 -24.38 9.84 -18.38
N ARG A 284 -23.06 9.88 -18.66
CA ARG A 284 -22.37 11.10 -19.12
C ARG A 284 -22.86 11.56 -20.50
N SER A 285 -23.03 10.64 -21.45
CA SER A 285 -23.54 10.98 -22.78
C SER A 285 -24.97 11.51 -22.73
N LEU A 286 -25.85 10.92 -21.90
CA LEU A 286 -27.21 11.42 -21.69
C LEU A 286 -27.26 12.80 -21.01
N SER A 287 -26.32 13.11 -20.12
CA SER A 287 -26.24 14.45 -19.50
C SER A 287 -25.64 15.52 -20.40
N ALA A 288 -24.81 15.16 -21.38
CA ALA A 288 -24.18 16.10 -22.31
C ALA A 288 -25.10 16.50 -23.48
N VAL A 289 -26.21 15.78 -23.67
CA VAL A 289 -27.23 16.03 -24.71
C VAL A 289 -28.39 16.91 -24.19
N ARG A 290 -28.40 17.27 -22.89
CA ARG A 290 -29.33 18.20 -22.27
C ARG A 290 -28.68 19.57 -22.06
#